data_AF-A0A8C4RWI2-F1
#
_entry.id   AF-A0A8C4RWI2-F1
#
_cell.length_a   1.000
_cell.length_b   1.000
_cell.length_c   1.000
_cell.angle_alpha   90.00
_cell.angle_beta   90.00
_cell.angle_gamma   90.00
#
_symmetry.space_group_name_H-M   'P 1'
#
loop_
_entity.id
_entity.type
_entity.pdbx_description
1 polymer ?
#
loop_
_entity_poly.entity_id
_entity_poly.type
_entity_poly.pdbx_seq_one_letter_code
_entity_poly.pdbx_strand_id
1 'polypeptide(L)' 'MAGNFWQSSHYLQWILDKQDLMKERQKDLKFLTEEEYWKLQIFFANGVVGQKQGGNPKILHN' A
#
# COMPACT_ATOMS: atom_id res chain seq x y z
N MET A 1 -4.38 -7.67 18.72
CA MET A 1 -5.80 -7.38 18.45
C MET A 1 -6.36 -8.24 17.31
N ALA A 2 -6.06 -9.56 17.29
CA ALA A 2 -6.43 -10.42 16.15
C ALA A 2 -7.94 -10.75 16.08
N GLY A 3 -8.70 -10.50 17.15
CA GLY A 3 -10.15 -10.77 17.20
C GLY A 3 -11.07 -9.58 16.89
N ASN A 4 -10.54 -8.35 16.82
CA ASN A 4 -11.36 -7.13 16.73
C ASN A 4 -11.23 -6.43 15.37
N PHE A 5 -10.96 -7.18 14.30
CA PHE A 5 -10.73 -6.61 12.96
C PHE A 5 -11.90 -5.73 12.51
N TRP A 6 -13.15 -6.20 12.63
CA TRP A 6 -14.36 -5.49 12.18
C TRP A 6 -14.63 -4.17 12.93
N GLN A 7 -14.04 -3.99 14.11
CA GLN A 7 -14.14 -2.77 14.92
C GLN A 7 -12.86 -1.93 14.86
N SER A 8 -11.83 -2.41 14.16
CA SER A 8 -10.54 -1.75 14.06
C SER A 8 -10.60 -0.57 13.10
N SER A 9 -9.69 0.40 13.31
CA SER A 9 -9.48 1.49 12.35
C SER A 9 -9.11 0.96 10.96
N HIS A 10 -8.39 -0.17 10.88
CA HIS A 10 -8.05 -0.81 9.61
C HIS A 10 -9.31 -1.09 8.79
N TYR A 11 -10.31 -1.77 9.39
CA TYR A 11 -11.56 -2.09 8.69
C TYR A 11 -12.38 -0.83 8.39
N LEU A 12 -12.50 0.08 9.35
CA LEU A 12 -13.41 1.22 9.24
C LEU A 12 -12.88 2.36 8.35
N GLN A 13 -11.56 2.47 8.16
CA GLN A 13 -10.94 3.62 7.48
C GLN A 13 -10.00 3.22 6.34
N TRP A 14 -9.36 2.05 6.41
CA TRP A 14 -8.29 1.68 5.48
C TRP A 14 -8.69 0.60 4.47
N ILE A 15 -9.91 0.07 4.55
CA ILE A 15 -10.53 -0.65 3.45
C ILE A 15 -11.14 0.39 2.51
N LEU A 16 -10.39 0.70 1.46
CA LEU A 16 -10.76 1.72 0.48
C LEU A 16 -11.55 1.13 -0.69
N ASP A 17 -12.48 1.89 -1.24
CA ASP A 17 -13.12 1.55 -2.51
C ASP A 17 -12.09 1.66 -3.65
N LYS A 18 -12.09 0.64 -4.51
CA LYS A 18 -11.29 0.62 -5.73
C LYS A 18 -11.53 1.86 -6.59
N GLN A 19 -12.76 2.35 -6.71
CA GLN A 19 -13.06 3.51 -7.57
C GLN A 19 -12.37 4.78 -7.07
N ASP A 20 -12.39 5.02 -5.76
CA ASP A 20 -11.77 6.20 -5.18
C ASP A 20 -10.25 6.14 -5.25
N LEU A 21 -9.68 4.95 -5.05
CA LEU A 21 -8.25 4.72 -5.25
C LEU A 21 -7.82 5.01 -6.71
N MET A 22 -8.62 4.63 -7.70
CA MET A 22 -8.34 4.92 -9.11
C MET A 22 -8.44 6.41 -9.43
N LYS A 23 -9.42 7.13 -8.85
CA LYS A 23 -9.54 8.59 -9.04
C LYS A 23 -8.31 9.32 -8.55
N GLU A 24 -7.80 8.96 -7.37
CA GLU A 24 -6.59 9.55 -6.82
C GLU A 24 -5.36 9.21 -7.67
N ARG A 25 -5.24 7.95 -8.12
CA ARG A 25 -4.18 7.50 -9.04
C ARG A 25 -4.17 8.28 -10.35
N GLN A 26 -5.33 8.71 -10.84
CA GLN A 26 -5.43 9.46 -12.10
C GLN A 26 -4.61 10.77 -12.07
N LYS A 27 -4.33 11.33 -10.90
CA LYS A 27 -3.46 12.51 -10.75
C LYS A 27 -2.03 12.19 -11.15
N ASP A 28 -1.51 11.05 -10.71
CA ASP A 28 -0.15 10.59 -11.02
C ASP A 28 -0.05 10.05 -12.44
N LEU A 29 -1.11 9.42 -12.95
CA LEU A 29 -1.18 8.91 -14.33
C LEU A 29 -1.14 10.00 -15.41
N LYS A 30 -1.19 11.28 -15.03
CA LYS A 30 -0.90 12.40 -15.95
C LYS A 30 0.58 12.47 -16.30
N PHE A 31 1.45 11.96 -15.43
CA PHE A 31 2.90 12.03 -15.54
C PHE A 31 3.53 10.67 -15.83
N LEU A 32 2.85 9.60 -15.40
CA LEU A 32 3.32 8.22 -15.50
C LEU A 32 2.31 7.39 -16.28
N THR A 33 2.80 6.45 -17.09
CA THR A 33 1.93 5.39 -17.61
C THR A 33 1.51 4.45 -16.49
N GLU A 34 0.44 3.68 -16.72
CA GLU A 34 0.04 2.64 -15.78
C GLU A 34 1.16 1.61 -15.58
N GLU A 35 1.96 1.35 -16.62
CA GLU A 35 3.11 0.46 -16.55
C GLU A 35 4.21 0.97 -15.61
N GLU A 36 4.54 2.25 -15.71
CA GLU A 36 5.57 2.87 -14.88
C GLU A 36 5.09 2.99 -13.42
N TYR A 37 3.80 3.26 -13.22
CA TYR A 37 3.22 3.36 -11.89
C TYR A 37 3.32 2.03 -11.12
N TRP A 38 2.98 0.88 -11.73
CA TRP A 38 3.14 -0.42 -11.03
C TRP A 38 4.61 -0.77 -10.81
N LYS A 39 5.51 -0.44 -11.75
CA LYS A 39 6.96 -0.65 -11.58
C LYS A 39 7.49 0.15 -10.40
N LEU A 40 7.07 1.40 -10.24
CA LEU A 40 7.44 2.25 -9.11
C LEU A 40 6.91 1.69 -7.78
N GLN A 41 5.67 1.22 -7.74
CA GLN A 41 5.12 0.58 -6.54
C GLN A 41 5.98 -0.61 -6.08
N ILE A 42 6.37 -1.48 -7.01
CA ILE A 42 7.24 -2.62 -6.71
C ILE A 42 8.63 -2.15 -6.30
N PHE A 43 9.20 -1.17 -7.00
CA PHE A 43 10.51 -0.62 -6.67
C PHE A 43 10.56 -0.11 -5.23
N PHE A 44 9.57 0.68 -4.79
CA PHE A 44 9.53 1.19 -3.42
C PHE A 44 9.23 0.08 -2.40
N ALA A 45 8.34 -0.87 -2.70
CA ALA A 45 8.09 -2.01 -1.82
C ALA A 45 9.36 -2.82 -1.58
N ASN A 46 10.11 -3.14 -2.64
CA ASN A 46 11.39 -3.84 -2.56
C ASN A 46 12.46 -3.01 -1.86
N GLY A 47 12.46 -1.69 -2.04
CA GLY A 47 13.36 -0.78 -1.32
C GLY A 47 13.14 -0.83 0.19
N VAL A 48 11.89 -0.79 0.65
CA VAL A 48 11.56 -0.87 2.10
C VAL A 48 11.93 -2.23 2.68
N VAL A 49 11.63 -3.32 1.96
CA VAL A 49 11.97 -4.69 2.39
C VAL A 49 13.49 -4.90 2.40
N GLY A 50 14.19 -4.44 1.37
CA GLY A 50 15.63 -4.62 1.20
C GLY A 50 16.49 -3.87 2.21
N GLN A 51 16.02 -2.72 2.71
CA GLN A 51 16.73 -1.97 3.76
C GLN A 51 16.56 -2.55 5.17
N LYS A 52 15.62 -3.48 5.39
CA LYS A 52 15.36 -4.11 6.70
C LYS A 52 15.93 -5.54 6.81
N GLN A 53 17.17 -5.79 6.36
CA GLN A 53 17.84 -7.09 6.58
C GLN A 53 18.13 -7.44 8.08
N GLY A 54 17.56 -6.69 9.05
CA GLY A 54 17.53 -7.07 10.48
C GLY A 54 16.16 -6.90 11.16
N GLY A 55 15.08 -6.62 10.42
CA GLY A 55 13.77 -6.31 11.00
C GLY A 55 12.75 -7.46 10.91
N ASN A 56 12.06 -7.76 12.01
CA ASN A 56 11.02 -8.78 12.09
C ASN A 56 9.93 -8.55 11.01
N PRO A 57 9.58 -9.53 10.17
CA PRO A 57 8.64 -9.36 9.05
C PRO A 57 7.23 -8.91 9.48
N LYS A 58 6.87 -9.14 10.74
CA LYS A 58 5.58 -8.68 11.32
C LYS A 58 5.42 -7.16 11.38
N ILE A 59 6.50 -6.39 11.26
CA ILE A 59 6.48 -4.92 11.35
C ILE A 59 6.14 -4.27 10.00
N LEU A 60 6.16 -5.02 8.89
CA LEU A 60 5.86 -4.51 7.55
C LEU A 60 4.38 -4.66 7.15
N HIS A 61 3.64 -5.55 7.82
CA HIS A 61 2.27 -5.92 7.47
C HIS A 61 1.21 -5.42 8.46
N ASN A 62 1.59 -4.56 9.42
CA ASN A 62 0.70 -4.06 10.48
C ASN A 62 0.29 -2.61 10.24
#